data_AF-N4WW49-F1
#
_entry.id   AF-N4WW49-F1
#
_cell.length_a   1.000
_cell.length_b   1.000
_cell.length_c   1.000
_cell.angle_alpha   90.00
_cell.angle_beta   90.00
_cell.angle_gamma   90.00
#
_symmetry.space_group_name_H-M   'P 1'
#
loop_
_entity.id
_entity.type
_entity.pdbx_description
1 polymer ?
#
loop_
_entity_poly.entity_id
_entity_poly.type
_entity_poly.pdbx_seq_one_letter_code
_entity_poly.pdbx_strand_id
1 'polypeptide(L)'
;MEDAYVATRIDPKYAKAWSRIGAASTKCGLTKRGIQAFERAIELAGNNVSAAMQTGLANAKAQQEDELKKIDDEKDLKKREELRKAYIEQDYNTLMKGVEMHSRCHEQQVEGLLLFAEKMKWPWINEVRNYAEEAYSDLRGGQNLPADLHDWLFGMTLPGQWFAFKIMTALILCTPSIKQKTGIAAFFDCGLSLTKKSYWRVRTVLGRVLGCLPGVISLCGWIGPCPPVEFLSPVPGDADKPHHIRLKARNLSLVKHISRDPSAPILISSSGRRYDDTQPKEGEEIEPWMADMRNANNWIVPEPPVKQVGTCELKAIQLKRNNAGTGSIDDEDKVMYLAQLVFKRDDSPDLQTYKLFTNPVFVTPPPCRAGPKGAHEIHLRELHKYSERNIWTIEQLREHTAEDTEDIDVMVINATGKGAELLARAWCSERGKNAVIRRAGGPCYVCAVQAASQAGLRTGVLIWVS
;
A
#
# COMPACT_ATOMS: atom_id res chain seq x y z
N MET A 1 49.23 -6.39 -5.48
CA MET A 1 48.64 -5.03 -5.36
C MET A 1 48.01 -4.85 -3.98
N GLU A 2 47.33 -5.87 -3.46
CA GLU A 2 46.69 -5.87 -2.14
C GLU A 2 47.64 -5.60 -0.99
N ASP A 3 48.76 -6.31 -0.88
CA ASP A 3 49.75 -6.07 0.19
C ASP A 3 50.26 -4.64 0.23
N ALA A 4 50.49 -4.05 -0.94
CA ALA A 4 50.96 -2.67 -1.07
C ALA A 4 49.88 -1.67 -0.61
N TYR A 5 48.60 -1.96 -0.85
CA TYR A 5 47.50 -1.14 -0.35
C TYR A 5 47.29 -1.30 1.16
N VAL A 6 47.35 -2.52 1.69
CA VAL A 6 47.30 -2.74 3.16
C VAL A 6 48.42 -1.95 3.84
N ALA A 7 49.62 -1.95 3.26
CA ALA A 7 50.73 -1.14 3.76
C ALA A 7 50.43 0.38 3.75
N THR A 8 49.74 0.92 2.74
CA THR A 8 49.33 2.34 2.75
C THR A 8 48.19 2.63 3.73
N ARG A 9 47.38 1.64 4.10
CA ARG A 9 46.36 1.79 5.15
C ARG A 9 46.95 1.81 6.55
N ILE A 10 48.03 1.05 6.77
CA ILE A 10 48.77 1.04 8.05
C ILE A 10 49.63 2.30 8.18
N ASP A 11 50.38 2.66 7.13
CA ASP A 11 51.17 3.89 7.07
C ASP A 11 50.87 4.67 5.77
N PRO A 12 49.98 5.68 5.82
CA PRO A 12 49.65 6.51 4.66
C PRO A 12 50.84 7.27 4.06
N LYS A 13 51.94 7.47 4.82
CA LYS A 13 53.14 8.18 4.36
C LYS A 13 54.20 7.26 3.78
N TYR A 14 53.95 5.95 3.73
CA TYR A 14 54.94 4.98 3.25
C TYR A 14 55.11 5.03 1.71
N ALA A 15 56.03 5.88 1.25
CA ALA A 15 56.28 6.15 -0.17
C ALA A 15 56.56 4.89 -1.02
N LYS A 16 57.28 3.89 -0.46
CA LYS A 16 57.57 2.63 -1.17
C LYS A 16 56.31 1.82 -1.45
N ALA A 17 55.33 1.82 -0.54
CA ALA A 17 54.06 1.12 -0.77
C ALA A 17 53.27 1.77 -1.91
N TRP A 18 53.19 3.10 -1.95
CA TRP A 18 52.60 3.85 -3.06
C TRP A 18 53.28 3.54 -4.40
N SER A 19 54.63 3.47 -4.41
CA SER A 19 55.39 3.07 -5.60
C SER A 19 55.06 1.64 -6.07
N ARG A 20 54.87 0.69 -5.14
CA ARG A 20 54.45 -0.68 -5.45
C ARG A 20 53.02 -0.76 -5.98
N ILE A 21 52.10 0.09 -5.48
CA ILE A 21 50.76 0.25 -6.06
C ILE A 21 50.87 0.74 -7.50
N GLY A 22 51.66 1.79 -7.76
CA GLY A 22 51.90 2.32 -9.10
C GLY A 22 52.37 1.25 -10.07
N ALA A 23 53.44 0.53 -9.72
CA ALA A 23 54.00 -0.54 -10.55
C ALA A 23 52.99 -1.67 -10.83
N ALA A 24 52.20 -2.06 -9.83
CA ALA A 24 51.17 -3.07 -10.01
C ALA A 24 50.01 -2.57 -10.88
N SER A 25 49.56 -1.32 -10.70
CA SER A 25 48.45 -0.73 -11.47
C SER A 25 48.81 -0.57 -12.94
N THR A 26 50.03 -0.12 -13.24
CA THR A 26 50.57 -0.05 -14.61
C THR A 26 50.59 -1.41 -15.29
N LYS A 27 51.05 -2.47 -14.59
CA LYS A 27 51.02 -3.85 -15.10
C LYS A 27 49.61 -4.39 -15.34
N CYS A 28 48.63 -3.94 -14.57
CA CYS A 28 47.22 -4.29 -14.77
C CYS A 28 46.53 -3.45 -15.86
N GLY A 29 47.25 -2.59 -16.59
CA GLY A 29 46.69 -1.71 -17.61
C GLY A 29 45.94 -0.49 -17.07
N LEU A 30 45.95 -0.27 -15.75
CA LEU A 30 45.34 0.90 -15.09
C LEU A 30 46.34 2.07 -15.08
N THR A 31 46.66 2.60 -16.26
CA THR A 31 47.71 3.60 -16.47
C THR A 31 47.47 4.88 -15.67
N LYS A 32 46.25 5.41 -15.65
CA LYS A 32 45.87 6.62 -14.88
C LYS A 32 46.14 6.46 -13.38
N ARG A 33 45.75 5.31 -12.82
CA ARG A 33 45.97 4.98 -11.41
C ARG A 33 47.45 4.78 -11.10
N GLY A 34 48.17 4.13 -12.02
CA GLY A 34 49.62 3.94 -11.92
C GLY A 34 50.36 5.26 -11.76
N ILE A 35 50.04 6.23 -12.63
CA ILE A 35 50.58 7.59 -12.60
C ILE A 35 50.29 8.28 -11.26
N GLN A 36 49.03 8.32 -10.84
CA GLN A 36 48.63 8.94 -9.56
C GLN A 36 49.37 8.34 -8.35
N ALA A 37 49.53 7.01 -8.32
CA ALA A 37 50.23 6.33 -7.24
C ALA A 37 51.73 6.62 -7.23
N PHE A 38 52.38 6.71 -8.40
CA PHE A 38 53.79 7.11 -8.48
C PHE A 38 54.00 8.58 -8.12
N GLU A 39 53.13 9.49 -8.56
CA GLU A 39 53.18 10.91 -8.20
C GLU A 39 53.05 11.08 -6.68
N ARG A 40 52.10 10.37 -6.06
CA ARG A 40 51.95 10.34 -4.61
C ARG A 40 53.17 9.74 -3.89
N ALA A 41 53.77 8.70 -4.45
CA ALA A 41 54.99 8.09 -3.90
C ALA A 41 56.17 9.08 -3.90
N ILE A 42 56.35 9.82 -5.00
CA ILE A 42 57.43 10.81 -5.16
C ILE A 42 57.21 11.98 -4.19
N GLU A 43 55.98 12.48 -4.08
CA GLU A 43 55.62 13.54 -3.14
C GLU A 43 55.95 13.15 -1.70
N LEU A 44 55.57 11.94 -1.27
CA LEU A 44 55.83 11.44 0.08
C LEU A 44 57.30 11.12 0.35
N ALA A 45 58.07 10.77 -0.69
CA ALA A 45 59.49 10.49 -0.56
C ALA A 45 60.35 11.76 -0.37
N GLY A 46 59.87 12.92 -0.83
CA GLY A 46 60.59 14.20 -0.71
C GLY A 46 62.01 14.12 -1.27
N ASN A 47 63.03 14.29 -0.42
CA ASN A 47 64.44 14.21 -0.83
C ASN A 47 64.93 12.77 -1.08
N ASN A 48 64.16 11.74 -0.67
CA ASN A 48 64.52 10.33 -0.78
C ASN A 48 63.85 9.65 -2.00
N VAL A 49 63.54 10.40 -3.06
CA VAL A 49 62.95 9.85 -4.29
C VAL A 49 63.91 8.87 -4.94
N SER A 50 63.49 7.61 -5.05
CA SER A 50 64.27 6.58 -5.73
C SER A 50 64.16 6.70 -7.26
N ALA A 51 65.23 6.35 -7.98
CA ALA A 51 65.22 6.26 -9.44
C ALA A 51 64.08 5.35 -9.96
N ALA A 52 63.80 4.25 -9.26
CA ALA A 52 62.71 3.34 -9.59
C ALA A 52 61.32 4.00 -9.59
N MET A 53 61.07 4.99 -8.73
CA MET A 53 59.81 5.75 -8.71
C MET A 53 59.67 6.66 -9.94
N GLN A 54 60.75 7.36 -10.32
CA GLN A 54 60.76 8.24 -11.48
C GLN A 54 60.65 7.45 -12.79
N THR A 55 61.40 6.35 -12.91
CA THR A 55 61.29 5.44 -14.06
C THR A 55 59.91 4.80 -14.12
N GLY A 56 59.33 4.41 -12.99
CA GLY A 56 57.97 3.89 -12.92
C GLY A 56 56.92 4.89 -13.43
N LEU A 57 57.01 6.16 -13.01
CA LEU A 57 56.15 7.23 -13.49
C LEU A 57 56.30 7.47 -15.00
N ALA A 58 57.54 7.55 -15.50
CA ALA A 58 57.80 7.74 -16.91
C ALA A 58 57.23 6.61 -17.76
N ASN A 59 57.43 5.35 -17.34
CA ASN A 59 56.88 4.18 -18.03
C ASN A 59 55.35 4.18 -18.02
N ALA A 60 54.73 4.57 -16.90
CA ALA A 60 53.27 4.66 -16.81
C ALA A 60 52.69 5.75 -17.73
N LYS A 61 53.36 6.91 -17.84
CA LYS A 61 52.98 8.00 -18.77
C LYS A 61 53.15 7.58 -20.23
N ALA A 62 54.27 6.95 -20.58
CA ALA A 62 54.48 6.42 -21.93
C ALA A 62 53.42 5.38 -22.32
N GLN A 63 53.10 4.44 -21.42
CA GLN A 63 52.04 3.46 -21.67
C GLN A 63 50.65 4.12 -21.85
N GLN A 64 50.36 5.19 -21.11
CA GLN A 64 49.12 5.96 -21.26
C GLN A 64 49.07 6.69 -22.62
N GLU A 65 50.17 7.28 -23.07
CA GLU A 65 50.27 7.92 -24.38
C GLU A 65 50.09 6.91 -25.51
N ASP A 66 50.69 5.72 -25.39
CA ASP A 66 50.50 4.64 -26.37
C ASP A 66 49.06 4.13 -26.39
N GLU A 67 48.38 4.08 -25.24
CA GLU A 67 46.95 3.75 -25.14
C GLU A 67 46.08 4.79 -25.85
N LEU A 68 46.36 6.08 -25.67
CA LEU A 68 45.66 7.18 -26.34
C LEU A 68 45.91 7.19 -27.86
N LYS A 69 47.15 6.99 -28.30
CA LYS A 69 47.47 6.89 -29.74
C LYS A 69 46.73 5.73 -30.40
N LYS A 70 46.64 4.57 -29.73
CA LYS A 70 45.84 3.44 -30.24
C LYS A 70 44.37 3.78 -30.40
N ILE A 71 43.80 4.61 -29.53
CA ILE A 71 42.42 5.09 -29.66
C ILE A 71 42.30 6.03 -30.86
N ASP A 72 43.23 6.97 -31.01
CA ASP A 72 43.20 7.98 -32.07
C ASP A 72 43.43 7.38 -33.47
N ASP A 73 44.33 6.38 -33.57
CA ASP A 73 44.70 5.72 -34.83
C ASP A 73 43.71 4.62 -35.27
N GLU A 74 42.78 4.20 -34.40
CA GLU A 74 41.79 3.17 -34.71
C GLU A 74 40.71 3.69 -35.68
N LYS A 75 40.60 3.02 -36.85
CA LYS A 75 39.70 3.41 -37.93
C LYS A 75 38.31 2.81 -37.78
N ASP A 76 38.20 1.66 -37.10
CA ASP A 76 36.91 1.04 -36.79
C ASP A 76 36.22 1.80 -35.65
N LEU A 77 35.09 2.43 -35.96
CA LEU A 77 34.34 3.25 -35.00
C LEU A 77 33.97 2.48 -33.73
N LYS A 78 33.54 1.22 -33.86
CA LYS A 78 33.07 0.42 -32.73
C LYS A 78 34.24 0.07 -31.81
N LYS A 79 35.37 -0.37 -32.39
CA LYS A 79 36.58 -0.67 -31.61
C LYS A 79 37.15 0.57 -30.93
N ARG A 80 37.14 1.71 -31.63
CA ARG A 80 37.56 3.00 -31.06
C ARG A 80 36.70 3.39 -29.85
N GLU A 81 35.39 3.22 -29.92
CA GLU A 81 34.48 3.49 -28.81
C GLU A 81 34.71 2.53 -27.63
N GLU A 82 34.95 1.24 -27.89
CA GLU A 82 35.29 0.26 -26.87
C GLU A 82 36.61 0.61 -26.14
N LEU A 83 37.66 0.97 -26.88
CA LEU A 83 38.95 1.40 -26.29
C LEU A 83 38.80 2.70 -25.50
N ARG A 84 38.06 3.68 -26.04
CA ARG A 84 37.80 4.95 -25.35
C ARG A 84 37.01 4.73 -24.06
N LYS A 85 36.00 3.85 -24.08
CA LYS A 85 35.24 3.47 -22.89
C LYS A 85 36.15 2.85 -21.83
N ALA A 86 37.01 1.90 -22.20
CA ALA A 86 37.96 1.26 -21.28
C ALA A 86 38.90 2.29 -20.61
N TYR A 87 39.38 3.27 -21.37
CA TYR A 87 40.22 4.36 -20.85
C TYR A 87 39.46 5.29 -19.87
N ILE A 88 38.20 5.64 -20.16
CA ILE A 88 37.35 6.47 -19.28
C ILE A 88 36.98 5.71 -18.00
N GLU A 89 36.70 4.41 -18.08
CA GLU A 89 36.35 3.58 -16.91
C GLU A 89 37.47 3.53 -15.86
N GLN A 90 38.75 3.75 -16.26
CA GLN A 90 39.85 3.90 -15.31
C GLN A 90 39.63 5.04 -14.29
N ASP A 91 38.91 6.11 -14.65
CA ASP A 91 38.62 7.24 -13.74
C ASP A 91 37.68 6.83 -12.60
N TYR A 92 36.77 5.90 -12.89
CA TYR A 92 35.78 5.37 -11.95
C TYR A 92 36.27 4.11 -11.23
N ASN A 93 37.56 3.78 -11.35
CA ASN A 93 38.13 2.61 -10.71
C ASN A 93 38.00 2.69 -9.18
N THR A 94 37.22 1.77 -8.61
CA THR A 94 36.94 1.64 -7.17
C THR A 94 37.93 0.77 -6.44
N LEU A 95 38.91 0.16 -7.13
CA LEU A 95 39.88 -0.75 -6.54
C LEU A 95 40.55 -0.05 -5.35
N MET A 96 40.44 -0.60 -4.15
CA MET A 96 41.03 0.01 -2.96
C MET A 96 40.60 1.46 -2.64
N LYS A 97 39.50 1.94 -3.21
CA LYS A 97 38.81 3.16 -2.75
C LYS A 97 37.60 2.70 -1.93
N GLY A 98 37.40 3.30 -0.76
CA GLY A 98 36.15 3.13 -0.03
C GLY A 98 35.04 3.83 -0.81
N VAL A 99 33.94 3.13 -1.08
CA VAL A 99 32.72 3.77 -1.58
C VAL A 99 31.93 4.21 -0.35
N GLU A 100 31.72 5.52 -0.24
CA GLU A 100 30.83 6.08 0.77
C GLU A 100 29.49 6.45 0.13
N MET A 101 28.42 5.84 0.60
CA MET A 101 27.07 6.23 0.23
C MET A 101 26.55 7.27 1.23
N HIS A 102 26.00 8.35 0.70
CA HIS A 102 25.42 9.44 1.48
C HIS A 102 23.96 9.62 1.08
N SER A 103 23.05 9.55 2.06
CA SER A 103 21.64 9.84 1.80
C SER A 103 21.41 11.34 1.80
N ARG A 104 20.84 11.85 0.70
CA ARG A 104 20.44 13.25 0.55
C ARG A 104 19.06 13.56 1.15
N CYS A 105 18.31 12.54 1.58
CA CYS A 105 16.93 12.70 2.02
C CYS A 105 16.65 12.07 3.40
N HIS A 106 17.67 11.60 4.12
CA HIS A 106 17.48 10.91 5.40
C HIS A 106 16.72 11.77 6.42
N GLU A 107 17.02 13.06 6.54
CA GLU A 107 16.29 13.99 7.43
C GLU A 107 14.80 14.04 7.09
N GLN A 108 14.48 14.19 5.80
CA GLN A 108 13.09 14.18 5.31
C GLN A 108 12.39 12.84 5.57
N GLN A 109 13.12 11.72 5.44
CA GLN A 109 12.59 10.38 5.72
C GLN A 109 12.32 10.16 7.21
N VAL A 110 13.17 10.71 8.08
CA VAL A 110 12.97 10.70 9.53
C VAL A 110 11.75 11.56 9.89
N GLU A 111 11.65 12.78 9.36
CA GLU A 111 10.49 13.65 9.58
C GLU A 111 9.18 13.00 9.11
N GLY A 112 9.18 12.41 7.90
CA GLY A 112 8.02 11.71 7.35
C GLY A 112 7.60 10.50 8.20
N LEU A 113 8.57 9.77 8.77
CA LEU A 113 8.30 8.66 9.69
C LEU A 113 7.66 9.14 10.99
N LEU A 114 8.15 10.25 11.55
CA LEU A 114 7.60 10.84 12.77
C LEU A 114 6.19 11.39 12.56
N LEU A 115 5.95 12.07 11.43
CA LEU A 115 4.61 12.54 11.06
C LEU A 115 3.65 11.36 10.90
N PHE A 116 4.08 10.28 10.25
CA PHE A 116 3.28 9.06 10.13
C PHE A 116 2.96 8.47 11.51
N ALA A 117 3.95 8.33 12.39
CA ALA A 117 3.78 7.81 13.74
C ALA A 117 2.82 8.67 14.58
N GLU A 118 2.94 9.99 14.52
CA GLU A 118 2.06 10.92 15.22
C GLU A 118 0.61 10.80 14.74
N LYS A 119 0.38 10.85 13.42
CA LYS A 119 -0.97 10.74 12.83
C LYS A 119 -1.61 9.40 13.13
N MET A 120 -0.84 8.32 13.08
CA MET A 120 -1.28 6.97 13.44
C MET A 120 -1.45 6.79 14.96
N LYS A 121 -1.15 7.82 15.77
CA LYS A 121 -1.19 7.81 17.24
C LYS A 121 -0.39 6.63 17.79
N TRP A 122 0.83 6.46 17.29
CA TRP A 122 1.75 5.40 17.67
C TRP A 122 2.07 5.48 19.17
N PRO A 123 1.97 4.39 19.94
CA PRO A 123 2.13 4.44 21.41
C PRO A 123 3.53 4.87 21.87
N TRP A 124 4.57 4.54 21.09
CA TRP A 124 5.98 4.73 21.46
C TRP A 124 6.65 5.82 20.62
N ILE A 125 5.94 6.93 20.36
CA ILE A 125 6.45 8.03 19.52
C ILE A 125 7.81 8.58 20.00
N ASN A 126 8.03 8.63 21.32
CA ASN A 126 9.29 9.13 21.89
C ASN A 126 10.46 8.17 21.61
N GLU A 127 10.23 6.86 21.61
CA GLU A 127 11.26 5.89 21.24
C GLU A 127 11.64 6.03 19.76
N VAL A 128 10.62 6.18 18.90
CA VAL A 128 10.81 6.38 17.46
C VAL A 128 11.62 7.64 17.20
N ARG A 129 11.32 8.74 17.90
CA ARG A 129 12.06 10.00 17.79
C ARG A 129 13.55 9.81 18.11
N ASN A 130 13.86 9.31 19.31
CA ASN A 130 15.24 9.16 19.75
C ASN A 130 16.03 8.25 18.80
N TYR A 131 15.45 7.11 18.43
CA TYR A 131 16.15 6.15 17.57
C TYR A 131 16.31 6.66 16.13
N ALA A 132 15.26 7.24 15.53
CA ALA A 132 15.29 7.63 14.12
C ALA A 132 16.23 8.83 13.85
N GLU A 133 16.35 9.75 14.80
CA GLU A 133 17.27 10.90 14.70
C GLU A 133 18.75 10.47 14.75
N GLU A 134 19.08 9.43 15.52
CA GLU A 134 20.45 8.90 15.65
C GLU A 134 20.81 7.89 14.53
N ALA A 135 19.81 7.21 13.95
CA ALA A 135 19.99 6.07 13.05
C ALA A 135 20.95 6.32 11.88
N TYR A 136 20.87 7.49 11.22
CA TYR A 136 21.76 7.78 10.09
C TYR A 136 23.20 8.06 10.54
N SER A 137 23.38 8.77 11.66
CA SER A 137 24.70 9.03 12.25
C SER A 137 25.36 7.74 12.72
N ASP A 138 24.59 6.83 13.34
CA ASP A 138 25.06 5.52 13.76
C ASP A 138 25.50 4.65 12.58
N LEU A 139 24.72 4.65 11.49
CA LEU A 139 25.08 3.99 10.24
C LEU A 139 26.41 4.52 9.70
N ARG A 140 26.59 5.85 9.69
CA ARG A 140 27.83 6.50 9.27
C ARG A 140 29.00 6.20 10.21
N GLY A 141 28.73 5.96 11.48
CA GLY A 141 29.70 5.50 12.49
C GLY A 141 30.10 4.02 12.36
N GLY A 142 29.50 3.28 11.41
CA GLY A 142 29.79 1.87 11.17
C GLY A 142 28.95 0.90 11.99
N GLN A 143 27.89 1.39 12.66
CA GLN A 143 26.94 0.49 13.31
C GLN A 143 26.12 -0.28 12.28
N ASN A 144 25.77 -1.52 12.62
CA ASN A 144 24.97 -2.37 11.75
C ASN A 144 23.48 -2.02 11.88
N LEU A 145 22.91 -1.38 10.86
CA LEU A 145 21.47 -1.14 10.80
C LEU A 145 20.76 -2.25 10.00
N PRO A 146 19.51 -2.58 10.36
CA PRO A 146 18.69 -3.46 9.53
C PRO A 146 18.54 -2.91 8.10
N ALA A 147 18.62 -3.78 7.10
CA ALA A 147 18.55 -3.40 5.68
C ALA A 147 17.28 -2.60 5.33
N ASP A 148 16.12 -2.95 5.89
CA ASP A 148 14.88 -2.20 5.67
C ASP A 148 14.95 -0.74 6.13
N LEU A 149 15.68 -0.46 7.20
CA LEU A 149 15.86 0.90 7.68
C LEU A 149 16.86 1.66 6.81
N HIS A 150 17.85 0.97 6.24
CA HIS A 150 18.74 1.53 5.22
C HIS A 150 17.94 1.95 3.98
N ASP A 151 17.07 1.08 3.46
CA ASP A 151 16.21 1.39 2.32
C ASP A 151 15.32 2.61 2.56
N TRP A 152 14.80 2.76 3.78
CA TRP A 152 13.98 3.90 4.18
C TRP A 152 14.81 5.19 4.20
N LEU A 153 15.95 5.20 4.92
CA LEU A 153 16.79 6.39 5.08
C LEU A 153 17.39 6.89 3.76
N PHE A 154 17.67 6.00 2.80
CA PHE A 154 18.14 6.36 1.46
C PHE A 154 17.02 6.69 0.47
N GLY A 155 15.75 6.57 0.89
CA GLY A 155 14.60 6.84 0.02
C GLY A 155 14.48 5.88 -1.15
N MET A 156 14.96 4.64 -1.01
CA MET A 156 14.94 3.62 -2.07
C MET A 156 13.58 2.91 -2.20
N THR A 157 12.53 3.52 -1.68
CA THR A 157 11.19 2.92 -1.59
C THR A 157 10.21 3.61 -2.53
N LEU A 158 9.75 2.89 -3.56
CA LEU A 158 8.76 3.39 -4.52
C LEU A 158 7.35 3.43 -3.91
N PRO A 159 6.48 4.38 -4.35
CA PRO A 159 5.09 4.45 -3.93
C PRO A 159 4.32 3.14 -4.16
N GLY A 160 3.31 2.89 -3.32
CA GLY A 160 2.42 1.74 -3.44
C GLY A 160 2.55 0.76 -2.27
N GLN A 161 2.42 -0.55 -2.57
CA GLN A 161 2.36 -1.57 -1.52
C GLN A 161 3.67 -1.72 -0.73
N TRP A 162 4.80 -1.49 -1.40
CA TRP A 162 6.13 -1.53 -0.82
C TRP A 162 6.37 -0.33 0.10
N PHE A 163 5.96 0.87 -0.29
CA PHE A 163 5.98 2.04 0.58
C PHE A 163 5.22 1.79 1.89
N ALA A 164 3.97 1.33 1.78
CA ALA A 164 3.16 1.01 2.94
C ALA A 164 3.81 -0.08 3.82
N PHE A 165 4.48 -1.07 3.23
CA PHE A 165 5.21 -2.06 4.01
C PHE A 165 6.42 -1.44 4.73
N LYS A 166 7.31 -0.78 3.99
CA LYS A 166 8.56 -0.23 4.51
C LYS A 166 8.36 0.84 5.57
N ILE A 167 7.36 1.73 5.44
CA ILE A 167 7.12 2.78 6.45
C ILE A 167 6.73 2.18 7.82
N MET A 168 5.91 1.13 7.85
CA MET A 168 5.55 0.47 9.10
C MET A 168 6.71 -0.40 9.62
N THR A 169 7.46 -1.05 8.74
CA THR A 169 8.67 -1.79 9.12
C THR A 169 9.70 -0.84 9.74
N ALA A 170 9.97 0.30 9.12
CA ALA A 170 10.85 1.34 9.68
C ALA A 170 10.34 1.83 11.03
N LEU A 171 9.03 2.05 11.18
CA LEU A 171 8.42 2.45 12.46
C LEU A 171 8.67 1.42 13.58
N ILE A 172 8.50 0.13 13.28
CA ILE A 172 8.76 -0.97 14.23
C ILE A 172 10.25 -1.07 14.54
N LEU A 173 11.12 -0.97 13.54
CA LEU A 173 12.58 -1.05 13.70
C LEU A 173 13.14 0.13 14.50
N CYS A 174 12.48 1.29 14.45
CA CYS A 174 12.77 2.46 15.29
C CYS A 174 12.07 2.41 16.65
N THR A 175 11.38 1.32 17.01
CA THR A 175 10.74 1.15 18.32
C THR A 175 11.41 -0.01 19.08
N PRO A 176 12.50 0.24 19.85
CA PRO A 176 13.24 -0.80 20.58
C PRO A 176 12.36 -1.72 21.44
N SER A 177 11.32 -1.18 22.09
CA SER A 177 10.40 -1.95 22.96
C SER A 177 9.67 -3.11 22.26
N ILE A 178 9.47 -3.02 20.94
CA ILE A 178 8.76 -4.06 20.16
C ILE A 178 9.60 -4.68 19.05
N LYS A 179 10.67 -4.01 18.58
CA LYS A 179 11.53 -4.47 17.48
C LYS A 179 11.95 -5.94 17.63
N GLN A 180 12.46 -6.31 18.80
CA GLN A 180 12.95 -7.66 19.08
C GLN A 180 11.82 -8.69 19.26
N LYS A 181 10.63 -8.24 19.67
CA LYS A 181 9.48 -9.12 19.97
C LYS A 181 8.70 -9.47 18.70
N THR A 182 8.52 -8.50 17.81
CA THR A 182 7.65 -8.63 16.64
C THR A 182 8.43 -8.86 15.35
N GLY A 183 9.64 -8.29 15.24
CA GLY A 183 10.44 -8.38 14.03
C GLY A 183 9.77 -7.75 12.80
N ILE A 184 10.28 -8.14 11.62
CA ILE A 184 9.77 -7.70 10.32
C ILE A 184 8.64 -8.64 9.88
N ALA A 185 7.59 -8.09 9.27
CA ALA A 185 6.49 -8.91 8.76
C ALA A 185 6.96 -9.79 7.59
N ALA A 186 6.61 -11.08 7.63
CA ALA A 186 6.91 -12.03 6.56
C ALA A 186 6.21 -11.69 5.22
N PHE A 187 5.03 -11.06 5.27
CA PHE A 187 4.25 -10.68 4.08
C PHE A 187 3.82 -9.22 4.12
N PHE A 188 3.68 -8.62 2.93
CA PHE A 188 3.31 -7.20 2.80
C PHE A 188 1.84 -6.91 3.14
N ASP A 189 0.97 -7.91 3.19
CA ASP A 189 -0.45 -7.78 3.50
C ASP A 189 -0.77 -7.97 5.00
N CYS A 190 0.25 -8.22 5.83
CA CYS A 190 0.09 -8.34 7.27
C CYS A 190 -0.43 -7.04 7.90
N GLY A 191 -1.42 -7.19 8.79
CA GLY A 191 -1.73 -6.21 9.82
C GLY A 191 -0.81 -6.37 11.02
N LEU A 192 -0.87 -5.41 11.93
CA LEU A 192 -0.13 -5.41 13.17
C LEU A 192 -1.09 -5.36 14.35
N SER A 193 -1.03 -6.36 15.22
CA SER A 193 -1.72 -6.36 16.50
C SER A 193 -0.76 -5.97 17.61
N LEU A 194 -1.17 -5.00 18.42
CA LEU A 194 -0.53 -4.64 19.68
C LEU A 194 -1.52 -4.84 20.83
N THR A 195 -1.03 -4.89 22.07
CA THR A 195 -1.82 -5.12 23.29
C THR A 195 -3.00 -4.15 23.44
N LYS A 196 -2.85 -2.88 23.06
CA LYS A 196 -3.88 -1.83 23.23
C LYS A 196 -4.55 -1.37 21.94
N LYS A 197 -3.94 -1.66 20.78
CA LYS A 197 -4.33 -1.10 19.48
C LYS A 197 -4.00 -2.08 18.37
N SER A 198 -4.71 -2.03 17.26
CA SER A 198 -4.37 -2.74 16.04
C SER A 198 -4.27 -1.82 14.83
N TYR A 199 -3.51 -2.23 13.83
CA TYR A 199 -3.31 -1.52 12.57
C TYR A 199 -3.45 -2.48 11.40
N TRP A 200 -4.16 -2.06 10.37
CA TRP A 200 -4.49 -2.93 9.25
C TRP A 200 -4.16 -2.26 7.93
N ARG A 201 -3.71 -3.05 6.95
CA ARG A 201 -3.53 -2.55 5.59
C ARG A 201 -4.88 -2.13 5.00
N VAL A 202 -4.92 -1.02 4.28
CA VAL A 202 -6.18 -0.49 3.69
C VAL A 202 -6.86 -1.48 2.73
N ARG A 203 -6.10 -2.42 2.15
CA ARG A 203 -6.60 -3.41 1.18
C ARG A 203 -7.03 -4.73 1.81
N THR A 204 -6.88 -4.92 3.12
CA THR A 204 -7.34 -6.15 3.80
C THR A 204 -8.77 -5.97 4.29
N VAL A 205 -9.42 -7.10 4.61
CA VAL A 205 -10.82 -7.11 5.04
C VAL A 205 -11.05 -6.26 6.29
N LEU A 206 -10.18 -6.35 7.30
CA LEU A 206 -10.28 -5.51 8.49
C LEU A 206 -9.99 -4.03 8.19
N GLY A 207 -9.03 -3.71 7.33
CA GLY A 207 -8.78 -2.33 6.93
C GLY A 207 -10.01 -1.70 6.24
N ARG A 208 -10.68 -2.45 5.37
CA ARG A 208 -11.88 -1.96 4.66
C ARG A 208 -13.12 -1.87 5.55
N VAL A 209 -13.30 -2.80 6.48
CA VAL A 209 -14.46 -2.82 7.38
C VAL A 209 -14.30 -1.80 8.51
N LEU A 210 -13.15 -1.78 9.20
CA LEU A 210 -12.89 -0.93 10.36
C LEU A 210 -12.60 0.54 10.01
N GLY A 211 -12.30 0.86 8.75
CA GLY A 211 -11.96 2.24 8.33
C GLY A 211 -13.07 3.28 8.49
N CYS A 212 -14.28 2.88 8.91
CA CYS A 212 -15.38 3.80 9.27
C CYS A 212 -15.44 4.14 10.76
N LEU A 213 -14.63 3.50 11.60
CA LEU A 213 -14.65 3.73 13.05
C LEU A 213 -14.25 5.19 13.39
N PRO A 214 -14.92 5.82 14.36
CA PRO A 214 -14.53 7.15 14.82
C PRO A 214 -13.08 7.19 15.31
N GLY A 215 -12.31 8.17 14.82
CA GLY A 215 -10.91 8.36 15.22
C GLY A 215 -9.89 7.44 14.52
N VAL A 216 -10.35 6.49 13.69
CA VAL A 216 -9.50 5.73 12.77
C VAL A 216 -9.23 6.55 11.52
N ILE A 217 -7.98 6.59 11.08
CA ILE A 217 -7.56 7.29 9.86
C ILE A 217 -7.01 6.31 8.82
N SER A 218 -6.95 6.76 7.56
CA SER A 218 -6.18 6.09 6.52
C SER A 218 -4.99 6.94 6.12
N LEU A 219 -3.78 6.41 6.26
CA LEU A 219 -2.55 7.10 5.91
C LEU A 219 -1.52 6.11 5.38
N CYS A 220 -0.85 6.46 4.27
CA CYS A 220 0.25 5.66 3.69
C CYS A 220 -0.06 4.16 3.52
N GLY A 221 -1.31 3.82 3.17
CA GLY A 221 -1.75 2.44 2.96
C GLY A 221 -2.12 1.65 4.22
N TRP A 222 -2.16 2.31 5.38
CA TRP A 222 -2.59 1.75 6.67
C TRP A 222 -3.89 2.38 7.16
N ILE A 223 -4.58 1.63 8.02
CA ILE A 223 -5.79 1.99 8.74
C ILE A 223 -5.52 1.80 10.22
N GLY A 224 -5.75 2.84 11.01
CA GLY A 224 -5.64 2.79 12.46
C GLY A 224 -5.63 4.17 13.11
N PRO A 225 -5.46 4.26 14.44
CA PRO A 225 -5.40 3.13 15.36
C PRO A 225 -6.79 2.48 15.56
N CYS A 226 -6.89 1.17 15.36
CA CYS A 226 -8.10 0.39 15.64
C CYS A 226 -8.07 -0.19 17.07
N PRO A 227 -9.21 -0.63 17.61
CA PRO A 227 -9.26 -1.39 18.86
C PRO A 227 -8.35 -2.64 18.84
N PRO A 228 -7.93 -3.15 20.01
CA PRO A 228 -7.13 -4.39 20.09
C PRO A 228 -7.94 -5.60 19.60
N VAL A 229 -7.25 -6.71 19.33
CA VAL A 229 -7.86 -7.96 18.88
C VAL A 229 -7.76 -9.04 19.95
N GLU A 230 -8.75 -9.92 19.96
CA GLU A 230 -8.84 -11.09 20.83
C GLU A 230 -8.58 -12.36 20.01
N PHE A 231 -7.73 -13.25 20.50
CA PHE A 231 -7.47 -14.53 19.84
C PHE A 231 -8.35 -15.62 20.44
N LEU A 232 -9.20 -16.24 19.60
CA LEU A 232 -10.13 -17.29 20.03
C LEU A 232 -9.46 -18.66 20.26
N SER A 233 -8.21 -18.79 19.83
CA SER A 233 -7.38 -19.95 20.08
C SER A 233 -6.02 -19.45 20.53
N PRO A 234 -5.37 -20.11 21.50
CA PRO A 234 -4.08 -19.67 21.99
C PRO A 234 -3.09 -19.58 20.82
N VAL A 235 -2.50 -18.40 20.65
CA VAL A 235 -1.34 -18.24 19.77
C VAL A 235 -0.18 -18.99 20.44
N PRO A 236 0.59 -19.83 19.73
CA PRO A 236 1.82 -20.39 20.27
C PRO A 236 2.77 -19.23 20.62
N GLY A 237 3.04 -19.05 21.91
CA GLY A 237 3.73 -17.87 22.41
C GLY A 237 2.75 -16.77 22.83
N ASP A 238 2.74 -16.52 24.13
CA ASP A 238 2.27 -15.33 24.85
C ASP A 238 1.32 -14.37 24.08
N ALA A 239 0.02 -14.48 24.36
CA ALA A 239 -1.05 -13.70 23.70
C ALA A 239 -0.87 -12.17 23.82
N ASP A 240 -0.10 -11.70 24.81
CA ASP A 240 0.17 -10.29 25.06
C ASP A 240 1.29 -9.70 24.18
N LYS A 241 1.99 -10.54 23.39
CA LYS A 241 3.02 -10.05 22.48
C LYS A 241 2.42 -9.36 21.25
N PRO A 242 3.13 -8.39 20.64
CA PRO A 242 2.69 -7.82 19.39
C PRO A 242 2.98 -8.77 18.22
N HIS A 243 1.98 -8.97 17.37
CA HIS A 243 1.99 -9.98 16.29
C HIS A 243 1.71 -9.35 14.93
N HIS A 244 2.42 -9.83 13.90
CA HIS A 244 2.03 -9.64 12.51
C HIS A 244 0.94 -10.64 12.14
N ILE A 245 -0.15 -10.14 11.57
CA ILE A 245 -1.36 -10.96 11.34
C ILE A 245 -1.74 -10.92 9.88
N ARG A 246 -1.73 -12.09 9.25
CA ARG A 246 -2.26 -12.28 7.91
C ARG A 246 -3.71 -12.76 7.96
N LEU A 247 -4.59 -12.08 7.22
CA LEU A 247 -6.02 -12.38 7.22
C LEU A 247 -6.41 -13.29 6.06
N LYS A 248 -7.23 -14.30 6.32
CA LYS A 248 -7.88 -15.11 5.30
C LYS A 248 -9.22 -14.47 4.92
N ALA A 249 -9.31 -13.95 3.71
CA ALA A 249 -10.57 -13.52 3.12
C ALA A 249 -10.54 -13.73 1.60
N ARG A 250 -11.64 -14.20 1.02
CA ARG A 250 -11.78 -14.38 -0.43
C ARG A 250 -11.95 -13.02 -1.10
N ASN A 251 -11.12 -12.72 -2.10
CA ASN A 251 -11.30 -11.50 -2.89
C ASN A 251 -12.58 -11.58 -3.72
N LEU A 252 -13.31 -10.46 -3.77
CA LEU A 252 -14.48 -10.30 -4.63
C LEU A 252 -14.08 -9.53 -5.89
N SER A 253 -14.55 -9.99 -7.05
CA SER A 253 -14.50 -9.16 -8.25
C SER A 253 -15.49 -8.00 -8.09
N LEU A 254 -15.09 -6.81 -8.56
CA LEU A 254 -15.99 -5.65 -8.64
C LEU A 254 -17.12 -5.89 -9.63
N VAL A 255 -16.82 -6.57 -10.74
CA VAL A 255 -17.79 -6.90 -11.80
C VAL A 255 -17.84 -8.42 -11.93
N LYS A 256 -19.01 -9.03 -11.73
CA LYS A 256 -19.24 -10.40 -12.20
C LYS A 256 -19.16 -10.36 -13.73
N HIS A 257 -18.19 -11.04 -14.31
CA HIS A 257 -18.13 -11.21 -15.75
C HIS A 257 -19.38 -12.02 -16.13
N ILE A 258 -20.39 -11.35 -16.70
CA ILE A 258 -21.52 -12.06 -17.27
C ILE A 258 -20.95 -12.73 -18.51
N SER A 259 -20.80 -14.06 -18.48
CA SER A 259 -20.54 -14.84 -19.68
C SER A 259 -21.74 -14.65 -20.59
N ARG A 260 -21.66 -13.66 -21.47
CA ARG A 260 -22.61 -13.55 -22.57
C ARG A 260 -22.34 -14.70 -23.52
N ASP A 261 -23.41 -15.30 -24.02
CA ASP A 261 -23.41 -16.09 -25.24
C ASP A 261 -22.49 -15.41 -26.28
N PRO A 262 -21.57 -16.14 -26.96
CA PRO A 262 -20.72 -15.57 -28.00
C PRO A 262 -21.49 -14.83 -29.10
N SER A 263 -22.77 -15.15 -29.29
CA SER A 263 -23.67 -14.50 -30.25
C SER A 263 -24.37 -13.25 -29.69
N ALA A 264 -24.33 -13.02 -28.37
CA ALA A 264 -24.93 -11.84 -27.77
C ALA A 264 -24.07 -10.60 -28.00
N PRO A 265 -24.68 -9.46 -28.38
CA PRO A 265 -23.93 -8.26 -28.72
C PRO A 265 -23.05 -7.80 -27.54
N ILE A 266 -21.82 -7.42 -27.86
CA ILE A 266 -20.93 -6.72 -26.93
C ILE A 266 -21.57 -5.34 -26.69
N LEU A 267 -22.40 -5.22 -25.65
CA LEU A 267 -22.87 -3.92 -25.18
C LEU A 267 -21.65 -3.19 -24.59
N ILE A 268 -21.05 -2.32 -25.41
CA ILE A 268 -19.91 -1.44 -25.07
C ILE A 268 -20.33 -0.42 -23.99
N SER A 269 -21.64 -0.23 -23.79
CA SER A 269 -22.21 0.56 -22.71
C SER A 269 -23.06 -0.29 -21.76
N SER A 270 -22.92 -0.07 -20.46
CA SER A 270 -23.87 -0.52 -19.43
C SER A 270 -25.24 0.18 -19.53
N SER A 271 -25.48 0.98 -20.59
CA SER A 271 -26.68 1.79 -20.77
C SER A 271 -27.92 1.00 -21.18
N GLY A 272 -27.76 -0.27 -21.59
CA GLY A 272 -28.86 -1.09 -22.14
C GLY A 272 -30.02 -1.39 -21.18
N ARG A 273 -29.90 -1.07 -19.88
CA ARG A 273 -31.02 -1.16 -18.91
C ARG A 273 -31.36 0.13 -18.18
N ARG A 274 -30.68 1.24 -18.52
CA ARG A 274 -30.74 2.47 -17.72
C ARG A 274 -32.10 3.17 -17.83
N TYR A 275 -32.82 2.93 -18.92
CA TYR A 275 -34.06 3.62 -19.27
C TYR A 275 -35.21 2.66 -19.58
N ASP A 276 -35.08 1.37 -19.25
CA ASP A 276 -36.07 0.33 -19.63
C ASP A 276 -37.49 0.70 -19.18
N ASP A 277 -37.63 1.28 -17.98
CA ASP A 277 -38.94 1.68 -17.46
C ASP A 277 -39.51 2.92 -18.12
N THR A 278 -38.65 3.78 -18.68
CA THR A 278 -39.05 5.03 -19.35
C THR A 278 -39.20 4.87 -20.85
N GLN A 279 -38.76 3.75 -21.42
CA GLN A 279 -39.00 3.43 -22.82
C GLN A 279 -40.48 3.07 -23.04
N PRO A 280 -40.99 3.23 -24.28
CA PRO A 280 -42.31 2.75 -24.64
C PRO A 280 -42.38 1.23 -24.43
N LYS A 281 -43.42 0.75 -23.76
CA LYS A 281 -43.65 -0.69 -23.62
C LYS A 281 -44.18 -1.29 -24.93
N GLU A 282 -44.04 -2.61 -25.08
CA GLU A 282 -44.60 -3.30 -26.24
C GLU A 282 -46.12 -3.09 -26.34
N GLY A 283 -46.59 -2.56 -27.47
CA GLY A 283 -48.00 -2.22 -27.69
C GLY A 283 -48.46 -0.88 -27.10
N GLU A 284 -47.56 -0.09 -26.50
CA GLU A 284 -47.88 1.26 -26.02
C GLU A 284 -47.85 2.28 -27.18
N GLU A 285 -48.90 3.08 -27.31
CA GLU A 285 -48.94 4.17 -28.29
C GLU A 285 -47.92 5.27 -27.94
N ILE A 286 -47.21 5.75 -28.97
CA ILE A 286 -46.08 6.68 -28.79
C ILE A 286 -46.58 8.04 -28.31
N GLU A 287 -47.68 8.56 -28.85
CA GLU A 287 -48.19 9.89 -28.55
C GLU A 287 -48.63 10.05 -27.08
N PRO A 288 -49.44 9.14 -26.50
CA PRO A 288 -49.72 9.14 -25.06
C PRO A 288 -48.46 8.98 -24.20
N TRP A 289 -47.55 8.08 -24.58
CA TRP A 289 -46.28 7.90 -23.87
C TRP A 289 -45.42 9.19 -23.89
N MET A 290 -45.33 9.88 -25.02
CA MET A 290 -44.61 11.15 -25.14
C MET A 290 -45.26 12.25 -24.28
N ALA A 291 -46.59 12.29 -24.21
CA ALA A 291 -47.32 13.20 -23.35
C ALA A 291 -47.05 12.91 -21.85
N ASP A 292 -47.03 11.63 -21.47
CA ASP A 292 -46.69 11.14 -20.12
C ASP A 292 -45.26 11.56 -19.72
N MET A 293 -44.27 11.33 -20.59
CA MET A 293 -42.86 11.69 -20.35
C MET A 293 -42.63 13.20 -20.25
N ARG A 294 -43.41 14.02 -20.96
CA ARG A 294 -43.31 15.50 -20.92
C ARG A 294 -44.04 16.12 -19.74
N ASN A 295 -44.92 15.39 -19.06
CA ASN A 295 -45.69 15.91 -17.94
C ASN A 295 -44.80 16.05 -16.70
N ALA A 296 -44.50 17.29 -16.30
CA ALA A 296 -43.65 17.59 -15.16
C ALA A 296 -44.16 17.03 -13.81
N ASN A 297 -45.46 16.75 -13.70
CA ASN A 297 -46.04 16.15 -12.48
C ASN A 297 -45.68 14.67 -12.31
N ASN A 298 -45.26 14.00 -13.38
CA ASN A 298 -44.81 12.60 -13.35
C ASN A 298 -43.33 12.46 -12.97
N TRP A 299 -42.63 13.58 -12.78
CA TRP A 299 -41.23 13.62 -12.35
C TRP A 299 -41.15 14.03 -10.88
N ILE A 300 -40.74 13.07 -10.05
CA ILE A 300 -40.74 13.20 -8.59
C ILE A 300 -39.34 12.95 -8.03
N VAL A 301 -39.05 13.54 -6.88
CA VAL A 301 -37.83 13.24 -6.12
C VAL A 301 -38.17 12.14 -5.11
N PRO A 302 -37.56 10.95 -5.17
CA PRO A 302 -37.81 9.90 -4.20
C PRO A 302 -37.24 10.28 -2.84
N GLU A 303 -37.96 9.91 -1.78
CA GLU A 303 -37.52 10.18 -0.42
C GLU A 303 -36.36 9.25 -0.01
N PRO A 304 -35.30 9.78 0.59
CA PRO A 304 -34.20 8.96 1.10
C PRO A 304 -34.62 8.15 2.34
N PRO A 305 -33.86 7.09 2.70
CA PRO A 305 -34.10 6.35 3.93
C PRO A 305 -34.16 7.24 5.18
N VAL A 306 -35.19 7.03 6.00
CA VAL A 306 -35.42 7.78 7.23
C VAL A 306 -34.30 7.55 8.22
N LYS A 307 -33.87 8.62 8.91
CA LYS A 307 -32.79 8.54 9.90
C LYS A 307 -33.19 7.67 11.09
N GLN A 308 -32.39 6.65 11.38
CA GLN A 308 -32.56 5.78 12.55
C GLN A 308 -31.87 6.36 13.79
N VAL A 309 -32.44 6.09 14.96
CA VAL A 309 -31.91 6.49 16.27
C VAL A 309 -31.14 5.35 16.95
N GLY A 310 -31.28 4.12 16.47
CA GLY A 310 -30.64 2.94 17.04
C GLY A 310 -29.11 3.05 17.09
N THR A 311 -28.50 2.44 18.12
CA THR A 311 -27.04 2.35 18.23
C THR A 311 -26.56 0.91 18.16
N CYS A 312 -25.39 0.75 17.55
CA CYS A 312 -24.70 -0.51 17.38
C CYS A 312 -23.23 -0.32 17.80
N GLU A 313 -22.82 -1.02 18.85
CA GLU A 313 -21.48 -0.91 19.43
C GLU A 313 -20.64 -2.13 19.07
N LEU A 314 -19.42 -1.91 18.59
CA LEU A 314 -18.42 -2.97 18.43
C LEU A 314 -17.88 -3.36 19.81
N LYS A 315 -18.04 -4.62 20.20
CA LYS A 315 -17.54 -5.16 21.48
C LYS A 315 -16.17 -5.81 21.35
N ALA A 316 -15.94 -6.57 20.28
CA ALA A 316 -14.68 -7.28 20.10
C ALA A 316 -14.33 -7.48 18.61
N ILE A 317 -13.02 -7.48 18.34
CA ILE A 317 -12.44 -7.94 17.07
C ILE A 317 -11.75 -9.26 17.37
N GLN A 318 -12.30 -10.35 16.88
CA GLN A 318 -11.83 -11.68 17.22
C GLN A 318 -11.14 -12.35 16.03
N LEU A 319 -10.05 -13.04 16.30
CA LEU A 319 -9.26 -13.75 15.30
C LEU A 319 -9.24 -15.23 15.61
N LYS A 320 -9.70 -16.03 14.64
CA LYS A 320 -9.63 -17.49 14.68
C LYS A 320 -8.50 -17.97 13.78
N ARG A 321 -7.53 -18.69 14.34
CA ARG A 321 -6.44 -19.31 13.59
C ARG A 321 -7.02 -20.33 12.59
N ASN A 322 -6.51 -20.32 11.36
CA ASN A 322 -6.85 -21.30 10.34
C ASN A 322 -5.62 -22.17 10.01
N ASN A 323 -5.60 -23.40 10.50
CA ASN A 323 -4.50 -24.33 10.28
C ASN A 323 -4.71 -25.03 8.93
N ALA A 324 -3.96 -24.60 7.91
CA ALA A 324 -3.93 -25.26 6.60
C ALA A 324 -2.53 -25.84 6.26
N GLY A 325 -1.68 -26.10 7.28
CA GLY A 325 -0.31 -26.59 7.10
C GLY A 325 -0.02 -27.84 7.94
N THR A 326 0.94 -28.63 7.49
CA THR A 326 1.34 -29.96 8.03
C THR A 326 2.28 -29.91 9.24
N GLY A 327 2.52 -28.73 9.83
CA GLY A 327 3.25 -28.60 11.10
C GLY A 327 4.76 -28.48 10.97
N SER A 328 5.27 -28.01 9.82
CA SER A 328 6.68 -27.64 9.64
C SER A 328 6.95 -26.21 10.13
N ILE A 329 8.21 -25.87 10.42
CA ILE A 329 8.62 -24.51 10.84
C ILE A 329 8.31 -23.48 9.74
N ASP A 330 8.39 -23.88 8.46
CA ASP A 330 7.98 -23.06 7.30
C ASP A 330 6.45 -22.84 7.19
N ASP A 331 5.64 -23.48 8.04
CA ASP A 331 4.18 -23.33 8.05
C ASP A 331 3.69 -22.22 9.00
N GLU A 332 4.50 -21.75 9.96
CA GLU A 332 4.08 -20.66 10.88
C GLU A 332 3.85 -19.34 10.15
N ASP A 333 4.72 -18.99 9.20
CA ASP A 333 4.57 -17.82 8.34
C ASP A 333 3.34 -17.95 7.40
N LYS A 334 2.88 -19.17 7.12
CA LYS A 334 1.69 -19.42 6.30
C LYS A 334 0.39 -19.39 7.10
N VAL A 335 0.45 -19.22 8.43
CA VAL A 335 -0.75 -19.15 9.27
C VAL A 335 -1.57 -17.94 8.88
N MET A 336 -2.84 -18.18 8.59
CA MET A 336 -3.81 -17.11 8.34
C MET A 336 -4.91 -17.13 9.39
N TYR A 337 -5.49 -15.97 9.65
CA TYR A 337 -6.55 -15.78 10.63
C TYR A 337 -7.85 -15.40 9.92
N LEU A 338 -8.95 -16.05 10.30
CA LEU A 338 -10.29 -15.60 9.96
C LEU A 338 -10.72 -14.57 11.02
N ALA A 339 -11.08 -13.37 10.57
CA ALA A 339 -11.58 -12.32 11.46
C ALA A 339 -13.09 -12.42 11.64
N GLN A 340 -13.57 -12.13 12.83
CA GLN A 340 -14.99 -11.95 13.13
C GLN A 340 -15.19 -10.74 14.06
N LEU A 341 -16.31 -10.06 13.90
CA LEU A 341 -16.65 -8.86 14.67
C LEU A 341 -17.88 -9.15 15.54
N VAL A 342 -17.79 -8.76 16.81
CA VAL A 342 -18.87 -8.94 17.79
C VAL A 342 -19.50 -7.59 18.08
N PHE A 343 -20.83 -7.52 17.94
CA PHE A 343 -21.61 -6.31 18.11
C PHE A 343 -22.64 -6.46 19.22
N LYS A 344 -22.90 -5.38 19.94
CA LYS A 344 -24.03 -5.22 20.83
C LYS A 344 -24.96 -4.14 20.25
N ARG A 345 -26.24 -4.47 20.10
CA ARG A 345 -27.27 -3.53 19.67
C ARG A 345 -28.14 -3.13 20.86
N ASP A 346 -28.82 -2.01 20.75
CA ASP A 346 -29.72 -1.53 21.83
C ASP A 346 -31.03 -2.31 21.88
N ASP A 347 -31.47 -2.83 20.75
CA ASP A 347 -32.78 -3.47 20.58
C ASP A 347 -32.80 -4.96 20.94
N SER A 348 -31.62 -5.57 21.13
CA SER A 348 -31.48 -6.97 21.52
C SER A 348 -30.38 -7.14 22.58
N PRO A 349 -30.62 -7.94 23.64
CA PRO A 349 -29.60 -8.25 24.63
C PRO A 349 -28.48 -9.16 24.06
N ASP A 350 -28.74 -9.82 22.93
CA ASP A 350 -27.84 -10.83 22.36
C ASP A 350 -26.69 -10.20 21.58
N LEU A 351 -25.49 -10.76 21.76
CA LEU A 351 -24.33 -10.39 20.97
C LEU A 351 -24.42 -10.99 19.57
N GLN A 352 -24.30 -10.15 18.55
CA GLN A 352 -24.28 -10.57 17.15
C GLN A 352 -22.84 -10.69 16.67
N THR A 353 -22.52 -11.80 16.00
CA THR A 353 -21.17 -12.04 15.47
C THR A 353 -21.23 -12.18 13.96
N TYR A 354 -20.44 -11.39 13.25
CA TYR A 354 -20.29 -11.45 11.79
C TYR A 354 -18.90 -11.94 11.42
N LYS A 355 -18.82 -13.00 10.60
CA LYS A 355 -17.56 -13.60 10.15
C LYS A 355 -17.15 -13.02 8.81
N LEU A 356 -15.92 -12.50 8.75
CA LEU A 356 -15.43 -11.75 7.58
C LEU A 356 -14.83 -12.69 6.53
N PHE A 357 -15.68 -13.41 5.78
CA PHE A 357 -15.24 -14.41 4.80
C PHE A 357 -14.65 -13.83 3.51
N THR A 358 -15.07 -12.63 3.13
CA THR A 358 -14.70 -12.02 1.85
C THR A 358 -14.11 -10.62 2.05
N ASN A 359 -13.36 -10.14 1.06
CA ASN A 359 -12.73 -8.83 1.05
C ASN A 359 -13.50 -7.86 0.12
N PRO A 360 -14.62 -7.28 0.58
CA PRO A 360 -15.47 -6.43 -0.26
C PRO A 360 -14.79 -5.11 -0.60
N VAL A 361 -15.11 -4.54 -1.76
CA VAL A 361 -14.73 -3.18 -2.13
C VAL A 361 -15.87 -2.24 -1.79
N PHE A 362 -15.53 -1.13 -1.13
CA PHE A 362 -16.45 -0.06 -0.81
C PHE A 362 -16.11 1.18 -1.62
N VAL A 363 -17.11 1.77 -2.28
CA VAL A 363 -16.92 2.94 -3.14
C VAL A 363 -17.79 4.09 -2.64
N THR A 364 -17.20 5.24 -2.37
CA THR A 364 -17.94 6.46 -2.04
C THR A 364 -17.99 7.38 -3.25
N PRO A 365 -19.17 7.58 -3.88
CA PRO A 365 -19.31 8.45 -5.03
C PRO A 365 -19.21 9.93 -4.62
N PRO A 366 -18.76 10.81 -5.53
CA PRO A 366 -18.71 12.25 -5.30
C PRO A 366 -20.13 12.86 -5.25
N PRO A 367 -20.28 14.10 -4.74
CA PRO A 367 -21.54 14.84 -4.82
C PRO A 367 -22.02 14.95 -6.27
N CYS A 368 -23.34 14.87 -6.45
CA CYS A 368 -23.95 15.16 -7.74
C CYS A 368 -24.14 16.67 -7.91
N ARG A 369 -24.26 17.13 -9.15
CA ARG A 369 -24.71 18.51 -9.42
C ARG A 369 -26.18 18.63 -9.02
N ALA A 370 -26.59 19.84 -8.64
CA ALA A 370 -27.98 20.11 -8.31
C ALA A 370 -28.85 19.94 -9.57
N GLY A 371 -29.95 19.21 -9.43
CA GLY A 371 -31.00 19.13 -10.44
C GLY A 371 -31.92 20.37 -10.40
N PRO A 372 -32.93 20.44 -11.27
CA PRO A 372 -33.89 21.54 -11.30
C PRO A 372 -34.60 21.78 -9.95
N LYS A 373 -34.95 20.70 -9.23
CA LYS A 373 -35.53 20.72 -7.88
C LYS A 373 -34.49 20.45 -6.77
N GLY A 374 -33.21 20.70 -7.03
CA GLY A 374 -32.10 20.40 -6.12
C GLY A 374 -31.66 18.94 -6.18
N ALA A 375 -32.52 18.01 -5.77
CA ALA A 375 -32.31 16.58 -5.98
C ALA A 375 -32.76 16.16 -7.38
N HIS A 376 -32.20 15.06 -7.88
CA HIS A 376 -32.58 14.54 -9.20
C HIS A 376 -33.95 13.87 -9.13
N GLU A 377 -34.74 14.13 -10.15
CA GLU A 377 -36.08 13.58 -10.31
C GLU A 377 -36.01 12.27 -11.09
N ILE A 378 -36.97 11.39 -10.84
CA ILE A 378 -37.21 10.16 -11.60
C ILE A 378 -38.65 10.19 -12.11
N HIS A 379 -38.90 9.47 -13.20
CA HIS A 379 -40.26 9.27 -13.67
C HIS A 379 -41.01 8.29 -12.76
N LEU A 380 -42.33 8.45 -12.61
CA LEU A 380 -43.17 7.56 -11.78
C LEU A 380 -43.00 6.06 -12.11
N ARG A 381 -42.72 5.73 -13.38
CA ARG A 381 -42.44 4.35 -13.82
C ARG A 381 -41.23 3.71 -13.12
N GLU A 382 -40.26 4.52 -12.69
CA GLU A 382 -39.04 4.07 -12.00
C GLU A 382 -39.18 4.02 -10.47
N LEU A 383 -40.30 4.51 -9.91
CA LEU A 383 -40.46 4.66 -8.45
C LEU A 383 -40.33 3.32 -7.70
N HIS A 384 -40.68 2.21 -8.34
CA HIS A 384 -40.56 0.86 -7.76
C HIS A 384 -39.12 0.47 -7.39
N LYS A 385 -38.11 1.10 -8.01
CA LYS A 385 -36.68 0.92 -7.68
C LYS A 385 -36.28 1.60 -6.37
N TYR A 386 -37.10 2.52 -5.88
CA TYR A 386 -36.87 3.34 -4.69
C TYR A 386 -37.89 3.06 -3.58
N SER A 387 -38.69 2.00 -3.73
CA SER A 387 -39.70 1.62 -2.74
C SER A 387 -39.08 1.16 -1.42
N GLU A 388 -39.84 1.33 -0.33
CA GLU A 388 -39.43 0.94 1.02
C GLU A 388 -39.04 -0.53 1.14
N ARG A 389 -39.62 -1.42 0.32
CA ARG A 389 -39.27 -2.85 0.28
C ARG A 389 -37.79 -3.12 -0.04
N ASN A 390 -37.11 -2.17 -0.68
CA ASN A 390 -35.69 -2.27 -1.03
C ASN A 390 -34.78 -1.78 0.11
N ILE A 391 -35.36 -1.16 1.15
CA ILE A 391 -34.65 -0.53 2.26
C ILE A 391 -34.63 -1.49 3.45
N TRP A 392 -33.42 -1.90 3.83
CA TRP A 392 -33.16 -2.80 4.94
C TRP A 392 -32.53 -2.06 6.09
N THR A 393 -33.15 -2.19 7.24
CA THR A 393 -32.60 -1.68 8.50
C THR A 393 -31.51 -2.62 9.02
N ILE A 394 -30.60 -2.12 9.87
CA ILE A 394 -29.58 -2.98 10.48
C ILE A 394 -30.19 -4.12 11.30
N GLU A 395 -31.42 -3.92 11.76
CA GLU A 395 -32.16 -4.89 12.56
C GLU A 395 -32.45 -6.17 11.77
N GLN A 396 -32.88 -5.99 10.52
CA GLN A 396 -33.34 -7.03 9.60
C GLN A 396 -32.22 -7.72 8.83
N LEU A 397 -31.00 -7.16 8.82
CA LEU A 397 -29.89 -7.67 8.00
C LEU A 397 -29.52 -9.13 8.27
N ARG A 398 -29.70 -9.61 9.49
CA ARG A 398 -29.35 -10.99 9.85
C ARG A 398 -30.29 -12.01 9.18
N GLU A 399 -31.56 -11.65 9.05
CA GLU A 399 -32.62 -12.48 8.47
C GLU A 399 -32.58 -12.48 6.94
N HIS A 400 -31.90 -11.50 6.34
CA HIS A 400 -31.74 -11.40 4.89
C HIS A 400 -31.17 -12.68 4.26
N THR A 401 -31.86 -13.16 3.24
CA THR A 401 -31.52 -14.34 2.41
C THR A 401 -31.14 -13.93 1.00
N ALA A 402 -30.78 -14.88 0.13
CA ALA A 402 -30.49 -14.53 -1.27
C ALA A 402 -31.77 -14.17 -2.04
N GLU A 403 -32.87 -14.86 -1.72
CA GLU A 403 -34.20 -14.76 -2.32
C GLU A 403 -34.76 -13.33 -2.19
N ASP A 404 -34.52 -12.67 -1.05
CA ASP A 404 -34.93 -11.28 -0.79
C ASP A 404 -34.36 -10.25 -1.79
N THR A 405 -33.34 -10.63 -2.57
CA THR A 405 -32.69 -9.75 -3.56
C THR A 405 -32.72 -10.30 -4.98
N GLU A 406 -33.52 -11.34 -5.26
CA GLU A 406 -33.60 -11.91 -6.61
C GLU A 406 -34.23 -10.94 -7.62
N ASP A 407 -35.29 -10.23 -7.21
CA ASP A 407 -36.06 -9.31 -8.08
C ASP A 407 -35.69 -7.83 -7.89
N ILE A 408 -34.67 -7.53 -7.09
CA ILE A 408 -34.27 -6.16 -6.74
C ILE A 408 -32.89 -5.86 -7.33
N ASP A 409 -32.80 -4.77 -8.10
CA ASP A 409 -31.52 -4.31 -8.67
C ASP A 409 -30.54 -3.83 -7.58
N VAL A 410 -31.03 -3.03 -6.63
CA VAL A 410 -30.24 -2.45 -5.55
C VAL A 410 -30.92 -2.63 -4.20
N MET A 411 -30.23 -3.34 -3.31
CA MET A 411 -30.55 -3.37 -1.88
C MET A 411 -29.97 -2.12 -1.20
N VAL A 412 -30.80 -1.38 -0.46
CA VAL A 412 -30.37 -0.21 0.30
C VAL A 412 -30.29 -0.57 1.78
N ILE A 413 -29.10 -0.53 2.36
CA ILE A 413 -28.90 -0.70 3.80
C ILE A 413 -28.98 0.68 4.47
N ASN A 414 -30.00 0.90 5.27
CA ASN A 414 -30.12 2.09 6.10
C ASN A 414 -29.15 1.98 7.29
N ALA A 415 -28.02 2.68 7.20
CA ALA A 415 -26.96 2.69 8.19
C ALA A 415 -26.79 4.08 8.84
N THR A 416 -27.91 4.80 9.00
CA THR A 416 -27.93 6.15 9.56
C THR A 416 -27.81 6.20 11.09
N GLY A 417 -28.06 5.06 11.75
CA GLY A 417 -27.85 4.88 13.18
C GLY A 417 -26.37 4.93 13.60
N LYS A 418 -26.12 5.17 14.88
CA LYS A 418 -24.74 5.30 15.40
C LYS A 418 -24.04 3.95 15.36
N GLY A 419 -22.94 3.85 14.60
CA GLY A 419 -22.16 2.61 14.46
C GLY A 419 -22.74 1.59 13.47
N ALA A 420 -23.89 1.89 12.85
CA ALA A 420 -24.57 1.04 11.89
C ALA A 420 -23.73 0.76 10.63
N GLU A 421 -22.95 1.73 10.17
CA GLU A 421 -22.08 1.58 8.99
C GLU A 421 -21.08 0.41 9.15
N LEU A 422 -20.53 0.22 10.35
CA LEU A 422 -19.57 -0.84 10.61
C LEU A 422 -20.22 -2.23 10.50
N LEU A 423 -21.42 -2.39 11.05
CA LEU A 423 -22.19 -3.63 10.96
C LEU A 423 -22.57 -3.91 9.51
N ALA A 424 -23.03 -2.91 8.75
CA ALA A 424 -23.34 -3.04 7.34
C ALA A 424 -22.12 -3.52 6.52
N ARG A 425 -20.94 -2.93 6.76
CA ARG A 425 -19.68 -3.38 6.13
C ARG A 425 -19.30 -4.81 6.51
N ALA A 426 -19.50 -5.20 7.78
CA ALA A 426 -19.25 -6.55 8.26
C ALA A 426 -20.18 -7.58 7.60
N TRP A 427 -21.48 -7.26 7.50
CA TRP A 427 -22.47 -8.06 6.80
C TRP A 427 -22.11 -8.24 5.32
N CYS A 428 -21.70 -7.16 4.63
CA CYS A 428 -21.23 -7.24 3.25
C CYS A 428 -20.05 -8.20 3.08
N SER A 429 -19.10 -8.20 4.02
CA SER A 429 -17.97 -9.13 4.02
C SER A 429 -18.38 -10.58 4.28
N GLU A 430 -19.37 -10.81 5.14
CA GLU A 430 -19.90 -12.14 5.41
C GLU A 430 -20.67 -12.70 4.20
N ARG A 431 -21.56 -11.89 3.61
CA ARG A 431 -22.42 -12.29 2.49
C ARG A 431 -21.76 -12.17 1.11
N GLY A 432 -20.54 -11.65 1.03
CA GLY A 432 -19.81 -11.57 -0.22
C GLY A 432 -20.31 -10.48 -1.18
N LYS A 433 -20.66 -9.30 -0.66
CA LYS A 433 -21.20 -8.17 -1.41
C LYS A 433 -20.23 -6.99 -1.41
N ASN A 434 -19.94 -6.43 -2.58
CA ASN A 434 -19.36 -5.08 -2.67
C ASN A 434 -20.46 -4.05 -2.40
N ALA A 435 -20.13 -2.83 -2.03
CA ALA A 435 -21.16 -1.80 -1.80
C ALA A 435 -20.71 -0.39 -2.18
N VAL A 436 -21.69 0.41 -2.60
CA VAL A 436 -21.57 1.86 -2.66
C VAL A 436 -21.90 2.42 -1.29
N ILE A 437 -21.16 3.40 -0.80
CA ILE A 437 -21.40 4.05 0.49
C ILE A 437 -21.70 5.52 0.26
N ARG A 438 -22.93 5.95 0.53
CA ARG A 438 -23.30 7.36 0.51
C ARG A 438 -23.04 7.99 1.88
N ARG A 439 -22.18 9.02 1.90
CA ARG A 439 -21.81 9.80 3.09
C ARG A 439 -22.45 11.20 3.07
N ALA A 440 -22.26 11.96 4.14
CA ALA A 440 -22.64 13.36 4.23
C ALA A 440 -21.89 14.16 3.15
N GLY A 441 -22.60 15.05 2.45
CA GLY A 441 -22.04 15.76 1.30
C GLY A 441 -21.84 14.91 0.04
N GLY A 442 -22.32 13.66 0.04
CA GLY A 442 -22.34 12.80 -1.14
C GLY A 442 -23.48 13.12 -2.11
N PRO A 443 -23.72 12.25 -3.11
CA PRO A 443 -24.77 12.47 -4.09
C PRO A 443 -26.18 12.28 -3.51
N CYS A 444 -27.20 12.75 -4.23
CA CYS A 444 -28.60 12.51 -3.89
C CYS A 444 -28.97 11.02 -3.94
N TYR A 445 -30.13 10.66 -3.39
CA TYR A 445 -30.57 9.27 -3.30
C TYR A 445 -30.64 8.55 -4.65
N VAL A 446 -31.21 9.21 -5.66
CA VAL A 446 -31.26 8.73 -7.05
C VAL A 446 -29.89 8.37 -7.59
N CYS A 447 -28.93 9.30 -7.48
CA CYS A 447 -27.57 9.08 -7.98
C CYS A 447 -26.83 7.99 -7.19
N ALA A 448 -27.10 7.85 -5.89
CA ALA A 448 -26.49 6.82 -5.06
C ALA A 448 -27.00 5.42 -5.41
N VAL A 449 -28.31 5.25 -5.59
CA VAL A 449 -28.92 3.99 -6.07
C VAL A 449 -28.41 3.66 -7.47
N GLN A 450 -28.38 4.65 -8.36
CA GLN A 450 -27.90 4.44 -9.73
C GLN A 450 -26.40 4.12 -9.81
N ALA A 451 -25.60 4.60 -8.84
CA ALA A 451 -24.19 4.21 -8.74
C ALA A 451 -24.05 2.72 -8.34
N ALA A 452 -24.95 2.20 -7.50
CA ALA A 452 -24.93 0.81 -7.06
C ALA A 452 -25.58 -0.17 -8.05
N SER A 453 -26.47 0.32 -8.92
CA SER A 453 -27.29 -0.45 -9.86
C SER A 453 -26.51 -1.14 -10.98
N GLN A 454 -27.20 -1.98 -11.76
CA GLN A 454 -26.65 -2.60 -12.98
C GLN A 454 -26.14 -1.57 -14.01
N ALA A 455 -26.68 -0.35 -14.01
CA ALA A 455 -26.27 0.72 -14.92
C ALA A 455 -24.95 1.39 -14.47
N GLY A 456 -24.64 1.35 -13.17
CA GLY A 456 -23.45 1.92 -12.55
C GLY A 456 -22.35 0.90 -12.28
N LEU A 457 -21.92 0.81 -11.03
CA LEU A 457 -20.81 -0.03 -10.56
C LEU A 457 -21.20 -1.50 -10.33
N ARG A 458 -22.50 -1.83 -10.44
CA ARG A 458 -23.03 -3.20 -10.27
C ARG A 458 -22.68 -3.84 -8.93
N THR A 459 -22.60 -3.04 -7.87
CA THR A 459 -22.39 -3.57 -6.52
C THR A 459 -23.66 -4.25 -6.00
N GLY A 460 -24.84 -3.80 -6.44
CA GLY A 460 -26.15 -4.29 -6.01
C GLY A 460 -26.50 -3.96 -4.56
N VAL A 461 -25.60 -3.28 -3.85
CA VAL A 461 -25.79 -2.84 -2.46
C VAL A 461 -25.36 -1.38 -2.32
N LEU A 462 -26.22 -0.60 -1.68
CA LEU A 462 -25.98 0.78 -1.26
C LEU A 462 -26.07 0.86 0.26
N ILE A 463 -25.00 1.29 0.93
CA ILE A 463 -24.99 1.63 2.36
C ILE A 463 -25.26 3.13 2.50
N TRP A 464 -26.38 3.47 3.14
CA TRP A 464 -26.83 4.85 3.33
C TRP A 464 -26.53 5.32 4.77
N VAL A 465 -25.53 6.19 4.95
CA VAL A 465 -25.00 6.55 6.29
C VAL A 465 -25.60 7.87 6.83
N SER A 466 -26.00 8.77 5.94
CA SER A 466 -26.48 10.12 6.21
C SER A 466 -27.03 10.70 4.91
#